data_AF-A0A7W0KWU7-F1
#
_entry.id   AF-A0A7W0KWU7-F1
#
_cell.length_a   1.000
_cell.length_b   1.000
_cell.length_c   1.000
_cell.angle_alpha   90.00
_cell.angle_beta   90.00
_cell.angle_gamma   90.00
#
_symmetry.space_group_name_H-M   'P 1'
#
loop_
_entity.id
_entity.type
_entity.pdbx_description
1 polymer ?
#
loop_
_entity_poly.entity_id
_entity_poly.type
_entity_poly.pdbx_seq_one_letter_code
_entity_poly.pdbx_strand_id
1 'polypeptide(L)'
;MITYLKTAIAAAAVSAGHEQVSETVRGIIADIRDRGDAAVREYSERFDHWSPGSFLLDPAAVDRIIGDVPAQVIEDIETVQSNVRRFAQVQRDTLADVEIETAPGIHLGQKHIPIIARGAYVPGGRYPLTALSVTCHSPSRTISTCDSSW
;
A
#
# COMPACT_ATOMS: atom_id res chain seq x y z
N MET A 1 31.75 32.32 15.30
CA MET A 1 30.70 31.81 16.20
C MET A 1 29.75 30.99 15.33
N ILE A 2 29.55 29.70 15.63
CA ILE A 2 28.70 28.83 14.78
C ILE A 2 27.24 29.11 15.13
N THR A 3 26.45 29.52 14.14
CA THR A 3 25.00 29.71 14.27
C THR A 3 24.30 28.41 13.89
N TYR A 4 23.68 27.77 14.87
CA TYR A 4 22.86 26.59 14.62
C TYR A 4 21.46 27.02 14.19
N LEU A 5 21.07 26.66 12.95
CA LEU A 5 19.74 26.99 12.38
C LEU A 5 18.65 26.02 12.84
N LYS A 6 19.03 24.82 13.31
CA LYS A 6 18.12 23.81 13.84
C LYS A 6 18.88 22.90 14.79
N THR A 7 18.29 22.60 15.93
CA THR A 7 18.83 21.67 16.92
C THR A 7 17.92 20.46 17.00
N ALA A 8 18.51 19.27 17.17
CA ALA A 8 17.75 18.05 17.35
C ALA A 8 16.94 18.13 18.65
N ILE A 9 15.71 17.60 18.61
CA ILE A 9 14.88 17.46 19.79
C ILE A 9 15.54 16.42 20.70
N ALA A 10 15.51 16.64 22.02
CA ALA A 10 16.08 15.71 22.99
C ALA A 10 15.51 14.29 22.79
N ALA A 11 16.38 13.27 22.84
CA ALA A 11 16.01 11.88 22.59
C ALA A 11 14.83 11.40 23.47
N ALA A 12 14.78 11.86 24.73
CA ALA A 12 13.67 11.56 25.64
C ALA A 12 12.31 12.09 25.15
N ALA A 13 12.28 13.28 24.56
CA ALA A 13 11.05 13.86 24.00
C ALA A 13 10.61 13.16 22.71
N VAL A 14 11.56 12.66 21.90
CA VAL A 14 11.25 11.81 20.74
C VAL A 14 10.65 10.48 21.20
N SER A 15 11.23 9.84 22.22
CA SER A 15 10.73 8.57 22.77
C SER A 15 9.32 8.70 23.34
N ALA A 16 9.06 9.73 24.15
CA ALA A 16 7.73 9.98 24.71
C ALA A 16 6.67 10.22 23.62
N GLY A 17 7.05 10.94 22.55
CA GLY A 17 6.19 11.11 21.37
C GLY A 17 5.86 9.77 20.69
N HIS A 18 6.83 8.87 20.56
CA HIS A 18 6.61 7.55 19.97
C HIS A 18 5.68 6.67 20.81
N GLU A 19 5.80 6.72 22.14
CA GLU A 19 4.90 5.98 23.04
C GLU A 19 3.45 6.46 22.92
N GLN A 20 3.24 7.79 22.93
CA GLN A 20 1.91 8.37 22.79
C GLN A 20 1.26 8.04 21.43
N VAL A 21 2.03 8.09 20.34
CA VAL A 21 1.56 7.70 19.01
C VAL A 21 1.23 6.20 18.98
N SER A 22 2.08 5.36 19.56
CA SER A 22 1.86 3.91 19.59
C SER A 22 0.59 3.53 20.34
N GLU A 23 0.32 4.18 21.48
CA GLU A 23 -0.89 3.95 22.25
C GLU A 23 -2.15 4.38 21.47
N THR A 24 -2.08 5.55 20.82
CA THR A 24 -3.17 6.05 19.98
C THR A 24 -3.48 5.09 18.83
N VAL A 25 -2.45 4.62 18.11
CA VAL A 25 -2.62 3.68 16.99
C VAL A 25 -3.17 2.34 17.49
N ARG A 26 -2.72 1.86 18.65
CA ARG A 26 -3.23 0.63 19.27
C ARG A 26 -4.73 0.74 19.55
N GLY A 27 -5.18 1.87 20.12
CA GLY A 27 -6.59 2.15 20.36
C GLY A 27 -7.42 2.14 19.08
N ILE A 28 -6.96 2.85 18.03
CA ILE A 28 -7.64 2.90 16.73
C ILE A 28 -7.79 1.49 16.13
N ILE A 29 -6.73 0.68 16.15
CA ILE A 29 -6.78 -0.68 15.61
C ILE A 29 -7.75 -1.56 16.42
N ALA A 30 -7.78 -1.41 17.74
CA ALA A 30 -8.71 -2.15 18.59
C ALA A 30 -10.17 -1.80 18.27
N ASP A 31 -10.48 -0.52 18.15
CA ASP A 31 -11.82 -0.04 17.79
C ASP A 31 -12.28 -0.55 16.43
N ILE A 32 -11.39 -0.53 15.42
CA ILE A 32 -11.70 -1.02 14.07
C ILE A 32 -11.93 -2.53 14.09
N ARG A 33 -11.18 -3.29 14.89
CA ARG A 33 -11.39 -4.74 15.03
C ARG A 33 -12.72 -5.09 15.68
N ASP A 34 -13.17 -4.30 16.65
CA ASP A 34 -14.40 -4.55 17.40
C ASP A 34 -15.64 -4.04 16.65
N ARG A 35 -15.57 -2.83 16.07
CA ARG A 35 -16.73 -2.12 15.51
C ARG A 35 -16.72 -2.00 13.98
N GLY A 36 -15.64 -2.43 13.31
CA GLY A 36 -15.51 -2.38 11.85
C GLY A 36 -15.70 -0.98 11.28
N ASP A 37 -16.51 -0.88 10.23
CA ASP A 37 -16.74 0.35 9.45
C ASP A 37 -17.31 1.51 10.28
N ALA A 38 -18.00 1.23 11.38
CA ALA A 38 -18.51 2.27 12.27
C ALA A 38 -17.36 3.06 12.92
N ALA A 39 -16.29 2.37 13.35
CA ALA A 39 -15.09 3.03 13.89
C ALA A 39 -14.33 3.78 12.78
N VAL A 40 -14.22 3.18 11.59
CA VAL A 40 -13.57 3.84 10.44
C VAL A 40 -14.26 5.17 10.12
N ARG A 41 -15.60 5.19 10.11
CA ARG A 41 -16.39 6.40 9.88
C ARG A 41 -16.16 7.46 10.95
N GLU A 42 -16.19 7.07 12.22
CA GLU A 42 -15.92 7.99 13.34
C GLU A 42 -14.53 8.63 13.21
N TYR A 43 -13.50 7.83 12.88
CA TYR A 43 -12.14 8.35 12.70
C TYR A 43 -12.01 9.23 11.45
N SER A 44 -12.68 8.89 10.35
CA SER A 44 -12.73 9.70 9.12
C SER A 44 -13.39 11.06 9.38
N GLU A 45 -14.47 11.11 10.15
CA GLU A 45 -15.10 12.38 10.58
C GLU A 45 -14.18 13.20 11.49
N ARG A 46 -13.47 12.52 12.40
CA ARG A 46 -12.59 13.18 13.37
C ARG A 46 -11.33 13.77 12.74
N PHE A 47 -10.68 13.04 11.84
CA PHE A 47 -9.38 13.41 11.29
C PHE A 47 -9.49 14.14 9.94
N ASP A 48 -10.39 13.68 9.07
CA ASP A 48 -10.49 14.19 7.69
C ASP A 48 -11.74 15.06 7.48
N HIS A 49 -12.62 15.15 8.49
CA HIS A 49 -13.91 15.83 8.40
C HIS A 49 -14.75 15.38 7.19
N TRP A 50 -14.66 14.09 6.88
CA TRP A 50 -15.25 13.49 5.69
C TRP A 50 -15.96 12.17 6.03
N SER A 51 -17.20 12.01 5.56
CA SER A 51 -18.06 10.86 5.87
C SER A 51 -19.05 10.60 4.73
N PRO A 52 -18.59 10.00 3.61
CA PRO A 52 -19.46 9.71 2.47
C PRO A 52 -20.41 8.56 2.79
N GLY A 53 -21.51 8.42 2.05
CA GLY A 53 -22.40 7.25 2.19
C GLY A 53 -21.66 5.91 2.00
N SER A 54 -20.68 5.87 1.10
CA SER A 54 -19.78 4.74 0.85
C SER A 54 -18.33 5.23 0.74
N PHE A 55 -17.40 4.48 1.36
CA PHE A 55 -15.96 4.69 1.16
C PHE A 55 -15.45 4.08 -0.14
N LEU A 56 -16.18 3.09 -0.68
CA LEU A 56 -15.89 2.51 -1.99
C LEU A 56 -16.47 3.43 -3.08
N LEU A 57 -15.61 3.84 -4.02
CA LEU A 57 -16.04 4.61 -5.19
C LEU A 57 -16.84 3.73 -6.13
N ASP A 58 -17.98 4.26 -6.58
CA ASP A 58 -18.78 3.61 -7.62
C ASP A 58 -18.03 3.61 -8.97
N PRO A 59 -18.14 2.55 -9.79
CA PRO A 59 -17.46 2.49 -11.09
C PRO A 59 -17.74 3.70 -12.00
N ALA A 60 -18.98 4.20 -12.04
CA ALA A 60 -19.30 5.38 -12.84
C ALA A 60 -18.72 6.68 -12.25
N ALA A 61 -18.45 6.73 -10.94
CA ALA A 61 -17.69 7.83 -10.35
C ALA A 61 -16.21 7.76 -10.76
N VAL A 62 -15.63 6.55 -10.80
CA VAL A 62 -14.27 6.34 -11.29
C VAL A 62 -14.12 6.77 -12.75
N ASP A 63 -15.03 6.35 -13.63
CA ASP A 63 -14.99 6.71 -15.05
C ASP A 63 -15.06 8.22 -15.28
N ARG A 64 -15.91 8.92 -14.51
CA ARG A 64 -15.99 10.39 -14.55
C ARG A 64 -14.68 11.04 -14.11
N ILE A 65 -14.10 10.60 -12.98
CA ILE A 65 -12.84 11.14 -12.47
C ILE A 65 -11.72 10.93 -13.50
N ILE A 66 -11.64 9.75 -14.12
CA ILE A 66 -10.68 9.46 -15.18
C ILE A 66 -10.90 10.39 -16.37
N GLY A 67 -12.15 10.66 -16.74
CA GLY A 67 -12.52 11.58 -17.83
C GLY A 67 -12.05 13.02 -17.61
N ASP A 68 -11.86 13.45 -16.36
CA ASP A 68 -11.35 14.78 -16.02
C ASP A 68 -9.80 14.87 -16.07
N VAL A 69 -9.11 13.73 -16.24
CA VAL A 69 -7.64 13.67 -16.31
C VAL A 69 -7.17 13.95 -17.74
N PRO A 70 -6.16 14.83 -17.94
CA PRO A 70 -5.60 15.07 -19.26
C PRO A 70 -5.04 13.78 -19.90
N ALA A 71 -5.31 13.57 -21.19
CA ALA A 71 -4.90 12.37 -21.92
C ALA A 71 -3.39 12.06 -21.78
N GLN A 72 -2.53 13.08 -21.86
CA GLN A 72 -1.08 12.91 -21.67
C GLN A 72 -0.73 12.28 -20.31
N VAL A 73 -1.42 12.68 -19.23
CA VAL A 73 -1.16 12.14 -17.89
C VAL A 73 -1.55 10.67 -17.82
N ILE A 74 -2.62 10.27 -18.51
CA ILE A 74 -3.04 8.87 -18.61
C ILE A 74 -1.97 8.06 -19.35
N GLU A 75 -1.53 8.54 -20.52
CA GLU A 75 -0.49 7.88 -21.33
C GLU A 75 0.84 7.72 -20.56
N ASP A 76 1.23 8.75 -19.80
CA ASP A 76 2.44 8.70 -18.97
C ASP A 76 2.31 7.63 -17.86
N ILE A 77 1.16 7.57 -17.19
CA ILE A 77 0.89 6.57 -16.15
C ILE A 77 0.90 5.15 -16.74
N GLU A 78 0.27 4.94 -17.89
CA GLU A 78 0.26 3.65 -18.59
C GLU A 78 1.66 3.20 -19.00
N THR A 79 2.47 4.14 -19.50
CA THR A 79 3.88 3.88 -19.86
C THR A 79 4.69 3.42 -18.66
N VAL A 80 4.58 4.11 -17.52
CA VAL A 80 5.28 3.71 -16.29
C VAL A 80 4.78 2.36 -15.77
N GLN A 81 3.46 2.12 -15.78
CA GLN A 81 2.89 0.83 -15.39
C GLN A 81 3.42 -0.32 -16.25
N SER A 82 3.50 -0.12 -17.56
CA SER A 82 4.03 -1.11 -18.51
C SER A 82 5.50 -1.45 -18.21
N ASN A 83 6.33 -0.42 -18.00
CA ASN A 83 7.75 -0.60 -17.68
C ASN A 83 7.96 -1.37 -16.37
N VAL A 84 7.22 -0.99 -15.31
CA VAL A 84 7.29 -1.67 -14.00
C VAL A 84 6.82 -3.12 -14.12
N ARG A 85 5.70 -3.37 -14.83
CA ARG A 85 5.17 -4.72 -15.05
C ARG A 85 6.17 -5.59 -15.80
N ARG A 86 6.81 -5.08 -16.85
CA ARG A 86 7.81 -5.81 -17.64
C ARG A 86 8.97 -6.28 -16.76
N PHE A 87 9.50 -5.42 -15.91
CA PHE A 87 10.62 -5.80 -15.04
C PHE A 87 10.18 -6.75 -13.91
N ALA A 88 9.00 -6.53 -13.32
CA ALA A 88 8.44 -7.42 -12.31
C ALA A 88 8.19 -8.84 -12.86
N GLN A 89 7.78 -8.96 -14.13
CA GLN A 89 7.65 -10.25 -14.80
C GLN A 89 9.00 -10.96 -14.92
N VAL A 90 10.05 -10.24 -15.36
CA VAL A 90 11.41 -10.81 -15.42
C VAL A 90 11.86 -11.31 -14.05
N GLN A 91 11.61 -10.56 -12.98
CA GLN A 91 11.91 -11.00 -11.61
C GLN A 91 11.13 -12.26 -11.23
N ARG A 92 9.83 -12.31 -11.55
CA ARG A 92 8.98 -13.48 -11.31
C ARG A 92 9.52 -14.72 -12.03
N ASP A 93 9.93 -14.57 -13.29
CA ASP A 93 10.39 -15.68 -14.12
C ASP A 93 11.70 -16.30 -13.60
N THR A 94 12.46 -15.58 -12.76
CA THR A 94 13.63 -16.14 -12.05
C THR A 94 13.27 -16.98 -10.81
N LEU A 95 12.03 -16.91 -10.33
CA LEU A 95 11.58 -17.66 -9.16
C LEU A 95 11.15 -19.07 -9.58
N ALA A 96 12.02 -20.05 -9.38
CA ALA A 96 11.73 -21.45 -9.58
C ALA A 96 11.55 -22.17 -8.24
N ASP A 97 10.51 -23.00 -8.15
CA ASP A 97 10.41 -23.96 -7.05
C ASP A 97 11.55 -24.97 -7.17
N VAL A 98 12.07 -25.40 -6.03
CA VAL A 98 13.18 -26.36 -5.94
C VAL A 98 12.68 -27.57 -5.17
N GLU A 99 12.93 -28.76 -5.69
CA GLU A 99 12.76 -30.01 -4.98
C GLU A 99 13.90 -30.96 -5.39
N ILE A 100 14.57 -31.54 -4.41
CA ILE A 100 15.65 -32.49 -4.60
C ILE A 100 15.46 -33.70 -3.68
N GLU A 101 15.83 -34.87 -4.15
CA GLU A 101 15.97 -36.05 -3.30
C GLU A 101 17.40 -36.09 -2.76
N THR A 102 17.58 -35.88 -1.45
CA THR A 102 18.92 -35.83 -0.84
C THR A 102 19.44 -37.19 -0.43
N ALA A 103 18.53 -38.14 -0.19
CA ALA A 103 18.79 -39.55 0.07
C ALA A 103 17.53 -40.35 -0.30
N PRO A 104 17.61 -41.69 -0.50
CA PRO A 104 16.47 -42.50 -0.92
C PRO A 104 15.22 -42.25 -0.06
N GLY A 105 14.18 -41.67 -0.66
CA GLY A 105 12.89 -41.34 -0.03
C GLY A 105 12.86 -40.02 0.78
N ILE A 106 13.92 -39.22 0.78
CA ILE A 106 13.99 -37.92 1.47
C ILE A 106 14.02 -36.79 0.45
N HIS A 107 12.89 -36.09 0.32
CA HIS A 107 12.74 -34.92 -0.56
C HIS A 107 12.81 -33.63 0.26
N LEU A 108 13.66 -32.70 -0.17
CA LEU A 108 13.78 -31.36 0.39
C LEU A 108 13.60 -30.32 -0.71
N GLY A 109 13.00 -29.19 -0.38
CA GLY A 109 12.68 -28.18 -1.38
C GLY A 109 12.24 -26.83 -0.82
N GLN A 110 12.04 -25.90 -1.74
CA GLN A 110 11.48 -24.57 -1.51
C GLN A 110 10.35 -24.34 -2.51
N LYS A 111 9.23 -23.81 -2.01
CA LYS A 111 8.07 -23.43 -2.82
C LYS A 111 7.74 -21.96 -2.63
N HIS A 112 7.50 -21.25 -3.73
CA HIS A 112 7.02 -19.88 -3.70
C HIS A 112 5.48 -19.86 -3.64
N ILE A 113 4.91 -19.30 -2.56
CA ILE A 113 3.47 -19.20 -2.38
C ILE A 113 3.06 -17.73 -2.43
N PRO A 114 2.19 -17.30 -3.37
CA PRO A 114 1.76 -15.91 -3.45
C PRO A 114 0.80 -15.55 -2.31
N ILE A 115 0.84 -14.28 -1.89
CA ILE A 115 -0.19 -13.72 -1.02
C ILE A 115 -1.52 -13.58 -1.78
N ILE A 116 -2.63 -13.88 -1.11
CA ILE A 116 -3.98 -13.90 -1.73
C ILE A 116 -4.70 -12.55 -1.71
N ALA A 117 -4.26 -11.62 -0.86
CA ALA A 117 -4.87 -10.30 -0.69
C ALA A 117 -3.80 -9.24 -0.39
N ARG A 118 -4.02 -8.02 -0.87
CA ARG A 118 -3.10 -6.89 -0.71
C ARG A 118 -3.87 -5.58 -0.59
N GLY A 119 -3.38 -4.69 0.27
CA GLY A 119 -3.84 -3.30 0.35
C GLY A 119 -2.69 -2.36 0.05
N ALA A 120 -2.99 -1.25 -0.61
CA ALA A 120 -2.03 -0.16 -0.81
C ALA A 120 -2.62 1.12 -0.20
N TYR A 121 -1.83 1.79 0.63
CA TYR A 121 -2.16 3.10 1.16
C TYR A 121 -1.44 4.17 0.35
N VAL A 122 -2.21 5.14 -0.14
CA VAL A 122 -1.67 6.32 -0.81
C VAL A 122 -2.02 7.53 0.06
N PRO A 123 -1.03 8.27 0.58
CA PRO A 123 -1.32 9.44 1.39
C PRO A 123 -2.01 10.52 0.54
N GLY A 124 -3.06 11.11 1.11
CA GLY A 124 -3.76 12.25 0.51
C GLY A 124 -2.96 13.56 0.63
N GLY A 125 -3.56 14.65 0.14
CA GLY A 125 -2.99 16.01 0.21
C GLY A 125 -2.80 16.66 -1.15
N ARG A 126 -2.15 17.82 -1.16
CA ARG A 126 -2.04 18.68 -2.37
C ARG A 126 -1.15 18.10 -3.48
N TYR A 127 -0.31 17.11 -3.15
CA TYR A 127 0.65 16.49 -4.07
C TYR A 127 0.51 14.97 -3.98
N PRO A 128 -0.44 14.36 -4.72
CA PRO A 128 -0.60 12.92 -4.71
C PRO A 128 0.66 12.25 -5.28
N LEU A 129 1.20 11.27 -4.54
CA LEU A 129 2.38 10.51 -4.94
C LEU A 129 2.00 9.37 -5.90
N THR A 130 1.62 9.73 -7.12
CA THR A 130 1.12 8.79 -8.16
C THR A 130 2.12 7.69 -8.51
N ALA A 131 3.43 7.90 -8.27
CA ALA A 131 4.45 6.87 -8.47
C ALA A 131 4.35 5.71 -7.47
N LEU A 132 3.84 5.94 -6.24
CA LEU A 132 3.70 4.91 -5.22
C LEU A 132 2.62 3.89 -5.59
N SER A 133 1.49 4.35 -6.13
CA SER A 133 0.40 3.47 -6.54
C SER A 133 0.84 2.52 -7.66
N VAL A 134 1.55 3.05 -8.67
CA VAL A 134 2.09 2.26 -9.79
C VAL A 134 3.12 1.23 -9.32
N THR A 135 4.03 1.63 -8.43
CA THR A 135 5.11 0.75 -7.95
C THR A 135 4.57 -0.37 -7.05
N CYS A 136 3.56 -0.13 -6.22
CA CYS A 136 2.99 -1.16 -5.35
C CYS A 136 2.00 -2.08 -6.10
N HIS A 137 1.18 -1.54 -7.01
CA HIS A 137 0.10 -2.31 -7.62
C HIS A 137 0.55 -3.17 -8.82
N SER A 138 1.46 -2.67 -9.67
CA SER A 138 1.84 -3.36 -10.90
C SER A 138 2.63 -4.67 -10.68
N PRO A 139 3.65 -4.72 -9.79
CA PRO A 139 4.36 -5.97 -9.50
C PRO A 139 3.45 -6.97 -8.80
N SER A 140 2.61 -6.50 -7.88
CA SER A 140 1.75 -7.39 -7.11
C SER A 140 0.72 -8.11 -7.98
N ARG A 141 0.10 -7.45 -8.96
CA ARG A 141 -0.82 -8.12 -9.90
C ARG A 141 -0.12 -9.13 -10.83
N THR A 142 1.20 -8.98 -11.00
CA THR A 142 2.01 -9.85 -11.88
C THR A 142 2.62 -11.02 -11.10
N ILE A 143 3.04 -10.79 -9.86
CA ILE A 143 3.75 -11.74 -8.98
C ILE A 143 2.78 -12.53 -8.10
N SER A 144 1.64 -11.95 -7.71
CA SER A 144 0.58 -12.66 -7.00
C SER A 144 -0.59 -12.98 -7.95
N THR A 145 -1.22 -14.13 -7.79
CA THR A 145 -2.49 -14.50 -8.46
C THR A 145 -3.68 -13.73 -7.87
N CYS A 146 -3.42 -12.57 -7.27
CA CYS A 146 -4.40 -11.76 -6.58
C CYS A 146 -5.17 -10.97 -7.64
N ASP A 147 -6.22 -11.58 -8.19
CA ASP A 147 -7.25 -10.89 -8.93
C ASP A 147 -7.96 -9.94 -7.94
N SER A 148 -7.64 -8.66 -8.04
CA SER A 148 -8.39 -7.63 -7.35
C SER A 148 -9.66 -7.34 -8.15
N SER A 149 -10.64 -8.23 -7.99
CA SER A 149 -12.05 -8.01 -8.29
C SER A 149 -12.73 -7.48 -7.02
N TRP A 150 -12.41 -6.24 -6.69
CA TRP A 150 -13.16 -5.40 -5.75
C TRP A 150 -13.50 -4.11 -6.48
#